data_AF-A0AAJ2DRV7-F1
#
_entry.id   AF-A0AAJ2DRV7-F1
#
_cell.length_a   1.000
_cell.length_b   1.000
_cell.length_c   1.000
_cell.angle_alpha   90.00
_cell.angle_beta   90.00
_cell.angle_gamma   90.00
#
_symmetry.space_group_name_H-M   'P 1'
#
loop_
_entity.id
_entity.type
_entity.pdbx_description
1 polymer ?
#
loop_
_entity_poly.entity_id
_entity_poly.type
_entity_poly.pdbx_seq_one_letter_code
_entity_poly.pdbx_strand_id
1 'polypeptide(L)'
;MNISDFRIGLDFACGPFMWRCTDIGMRTVTAIRLVEDDPFWYQGPPYMVEEVVLDETDLEDAYPNHDAQIRATVNDLADGHPGYPSEILPRLMREKVSGERYPRRRLLRFDRIRTDGELLHPYGARRQAGEDSPWIIRLYLPFTQEWAEMEEGQFRILPLSTPMAVRARASRDRPRD
;
A
#
# COMPACT_ATOMS: atom_id res chain seq x y z
N MET A 1 5.52 -9.79 -6.67
CA MET A 1 6.00 -10.81 -7.64
C MET A 1 6.27 -10.09 -8.96
N ASN A 2 7.20 -10.56 -9.78
CA ASN A 2 7.40 -9.98 -11.12
C ASN A 2 6.39 -10.54 -12.11
N ILE A 3 6.09 -9.81 -13.19
CA ILE A 3 5.16 -10.26 -14.24
C ILE A 3 5.58 -11.61 -14.85
N SER A 4 6.90 -11.86 -14.94
CA SER A 4 7.48 -13.11 -15.42
C SER A 4 7.22 -14.33 -14.51
N ASP A 5 6.82 -14.10 -13.27
CA ASP A 5 6.54 -15.17 -12.30
C ASP A 5 5.12 -15.73 -12.46
N PHE A 6 4.25 -15.01 -13.18
CA PHE A 6 2.85 -15.40 -13.38
C PHE A 6 2.72 -16.45 -14.48
N ARG A 7 1.73 -17.34 -14.28
CA ARG A 7 1.30 -18.36 -15.25
C ARG A 7 -0.20 -18.58 -15.05
N ILE A 8 -0.93 -18.84 -16.14
CA ILE A 8 -2.37 -19.12 -16.06
C ILE A 8 -2.59 -20.32 -15.13
N GLY A 9 -3.55 -20.19 -14.22
CA GLY A 9 -3.85 -21.15 -13.16
C GLY A 9 -2.98 -21.00 -11.90
N LEU A 10 -2.06 -20.03 -11.84
CA LEU A 10 -1.28 -19.74 -10.64
C LEU A 10 -2.17 -19.09 -9.58
N ASP A 11 -2.14 -19.65 -8.38
CA ASP A 11 -2.72 -19.03 -7.18
C ASP A 11 -1.67 -18.13 -6.52
N PHE A 12 -2.06 -16.92 -6.14
CA PHE A 12 -1.20 -15.93 -5.50
C PHE A 12 -1.98 -15.06 -4.50
N ALA A 13 -1.29 -14.55 -3.49
CA ALA A 13 -1.83 -13.57 -2.57
C ALA A 13 -1.63 -12.16 -3.15
N CYS A 14 -2.63 -11.30 -3.05
CA CYS A 14 -2.54 -9.87 -3.40
C CYS A 14 -3.53 -9.10 -2.55
N GLY A 15 -3.06 -8.11 -1.79
CA GLY A 15 -3.84 -7.54 -0.70
C GLY A 15 -4.25 -8.63 0.31
N PRO A 16 -5.47 -8.59 0.88
CA PRO A 16 -5.93 -9.58 1.85
C PRO A 16 -6.53 -10.84 1.22
N PHE A 17 -6.39 -11.05 -0.09
CA PHE A 17 -7.14 -12.07 -0.82
C PHE A 17 -6.22 -13.00 -1.60
N MET A 18 -6.70 -14.23 -1.79
CA MET A 18 -6.13 -15.18 -2.74
C MET A 18 -6.80 -15.01 -4.10
N TRP A 19 -5.97 -15.05 -5.14
CA TRP A 19 -6.35 -14.87 -6.53
C TRP A 19 -5.81 -16.02 -7.37
N ARG A 20 -6.52 -16.34 -8.45
CA ARG A 20 -6.04 -17.25 -9.50
C ARG A 20 -5.89 -16.48 -10.80
N CYS A 21 -4.66 -16.48 -11.33
CA CYS A 21 -4.36 -15.87 -12.62
C CYS A 21 -5.10 -16.61 -13.75
N THR A 22 -5.85 -15.88 -14.57
CA THR A 22 -6.61 -16.41 -15.69
C THR A 22 -6.08 -15.93 -17.04
N ASP A 23 -5.42 -14.77 -17.07
CA ASP A 23 -4.71 -14.27 -18.25
C ASP A 23 -3.51 -13.37 -17.86
N ILE A 24 -2.54 -13.22 -18.76
CA ILE A 24 -1.30 -12.48 -18.54
C ILE A 24 -1.08 -11.49 -19.68
N GLY A 25 -1.17 -10.21 -19.35
CA GLY A 25 -0.78 -9.12 -20.22
C GLY A 25 0.71 -8.78 -20.10
N MET A 26 1.18 -7.80 -20.88
CA MET A 26 2.59 -7.36 -20.82
C MET A 26 2.96 -6.69 -19.50
N ARG A 27 1.99 -6.08 -18.82
CA ARG A 27 2.17 -5.26 -17.60
C ARG A 27 1.08 -5.50 -16.56
N THR A 28 0.13 -6.38 -16.86
CA THR A 28 -1.08 -6.59 -16.06
C THR A 28 -1.36 -8.08 -15.98
N VAL A 29 -2.04 -8.50 -14.93
CA VAL A 29 -2.55 -9.85 -14.79
C VAL A 29 -4.06 -9.77 -14.64
N THR A 30 -4.77 -10.62 -15.37
CA THR A 30 -6.20 -10.81 -15.16
C THR A 30 -6.37 -12.01 -14.22
N ALA A 31 -7.21 -11.87 -13.20
CA ALA A 31 -7.37 -12.89 -12.18
C ALA A 31 -8.79 -12.94 -11.61
N ILE A 32 -9.16 -14.12 -11.12
CA ILE A 32 -10.39 -14.35 -10.35
C ILE A 32 -10.05 -14.50 -8.87
N ARG A 33 -10.93 -14.03 -7.99
CA ARG A 33 -10.72 -14.18 -6.54
C ARG A 33 -11.19 -15.56 -6.06
N LEU A 34 -10.38 -16.19 -5.20
CA LEU A 34 -10.74 -17.44 -4.53
C LEU A 34 -11.54 -17.11 -3.26
N VAL A 35 -12.85 -17.32 -3.31
CA VAL A 35 -13.84 -16.93 -2.30
C VAL A 35 -14.68 -18.09 -1.74
N GLU A 36 -14.56 -19.27 -2.33
CA GLU A 36 -15.37 -20.47 -2.08
C GLU A 36 -14.44 -21.69 -2.09
N ASP A 37 -14.77 -22.70 -1.29
CA ASP A 37 -13.94 -23.91 -1.21
C ASP A 37 -14.19 -24.88 -2.39
N ASP A 38 -15.34 -24.77 -3.05
CA ASP A 38 -15.72 -25.63 -4.17
C ASP A 38 -15.06 -25.17 -5.50
N PRO A 39 -14.16 -25.98 -6.11
CA PRO A 39 -13.51 -25.63 -7.36
C PRO A 39 -14.46 -25.38 -8.53
N PHE A 40 -15.70 -25.86 -8.46
CA PHE A 40 -16.72 -25.65 -9.49
C PHE A 40 -16.96 -24.16 -9.78
N TRP A 41 -16.82 -23.28 -8.78
CA TRP A 41 -16.94 -21.82 -8.93
C TRP A 41 -15.92 -21.20 -9.90
N TYR A 42 -14.80 -21.89 -10.09
CA TYR A 42 -13.66 -21.40 -10.88
C TYR A 42 -13.54 -22.10 -12.22
N GLN A 43 -14.55 -22.87 -12.62
CA GLN A 43 -14.63 -23.44 -13.97
C GLN A 43 -15.19 -22.38 -14.92
N GLY A 44 -14.49 -22.13 -16.03
CA GLY A 44 -14.85 -21.11 -17.00
C GLY A 44 -13.88 -21.08 -18.19
N PRO A 45 -14.02 -20.12 -19.12
CA PRO A 45 -15.01 -19.02 -19.10
C PRO A 45 -16.45 -19.45 -19.50
N PRO A 46 -17.51 -18.72 -19.05
CA PRO A 46 -17.47 -17.66 -18.04
C PRO A 46 -17.31 -18.24 -16.64
N TYR A 47 -16.52 -17.58 -15.80
CA TYR A 47 -16.40 -17.95 -14.38
C TYR A 47 -17.63 -17.48 -13.59
N MET A 48 -17.96 -18.14 -12.49
CA MET A 48 -19.04 -17.70 -11.59
C MET A 48 -18.64 -16.51 -10.70
N VAL A 49 -17.37 -16.14 -10.72
CA VAL A 49 -16.80 -15.01 -10.00
C VAL A 49 -16.32 -13.93 -10.96
N GLU A 50 -16.26 -12.69 -10.49
CA GLU A 50 -15.74 -11.58 -11.28
C GLU A 50 -14.26 -11.77 -11.59
N GLU A 51 -13.94 -11.55 -12.86
CA GLU A 51 -12.56 -11.51 -13.36
C GLU A 51 -12.08 -10.06 -13.38
N VAL A 52 -10.95 -9.79 -12.72
CA VAL A 52 -10.43 -8.45 -12.46
C VAL A 52 -9.04 -8.28 -13.08
N VAL A 53 -8.80 -7.11 -13.67
CA VAL A 53 -7.47 -6.73 -14.16
C VAL A 53 -6.68 -6.07 -13.03
N LEU A 54 -5.58 -6.70 -12.64
CA LEU A 54 -4.59 -6.20 -11.69
C LEU A 54 -3.44 -5.54 -12.45
N ASP A 55 -3.16 -4.28 -12.13
CA ASP A 55 -2.08 -3.52 -12.77
C ASP A 55 -0.75 -3.66 -12.02
N GLU A 56 0.34 -3.10 -12.55
CA GLU A 56 1.66 -3.18 -11.94
C GLU A 56 1.68 -2.77 -10.47
N THR A 57 0.85 -1.78 -10.10
CA THR A 57 0.72 -1.31 -8.71
C THR A 57 0.12 -2.39 -7.81
N ASP A 58 -0.82 -3.16 -8.33
CA ASP A 58 -1.44 -4.25 -7.58
C ASP A 58 -0.43 -5.41 -7.47
N LEU A 59 0.36 -5.67 -8.53
CA LEU A 59 1.38 -6.71 -8.57
C LEU A 59 2.59 -6.47 -7.64
N GLU A 60 2.83 -5.21 -7.25
CA GLU A 60 3.80 -4.86 -6.20
C GLU A 60 3.47 -5.53 -4.86
N ASP A 61 2.18 -5.70 -4.55
CA ASP A 61 1.67 -6.39 -3.35
C ASP A 61 1.32 -7.86 -3.62
N ALA A 62 1.77 -8.43 -4.74
CA ALA A 62 1.56 -9.83 -5.06
C ALA A 62 2.65 -10.73 -4.45
N TYR A 63 2.24 -11.82 -3.82
CA TYR A 63 3.11 -12.81 -3.19
C TYR A 63 2.69 -14.23 -3.58
N PRO A 64 3.62 -15.21 -3.60
CA PRO A 64 3.29 -16.59 -3.96
C PRO A 64 2.22 -17.23 -3.06
N ASN A 65 2.09 -16.76 -1.81
CA ASN A 65 1.09 -17.18 -0.83
C ASN A 65 1.08 -16.21 0.35
N HIS A 66 0.08 -16.34 1.23
CA HIS A 66 0.00 -15.53 2.45
C HIS A 66 1.22 -15.67 3.36
N ASP A 67 1.87 -16.83 3.46
CA ASP A 67 3.08 -16.96 4.31
C ASP A 67 4.24 -16.11 3.77
N ALA A 68 4.41 -16.06 2.45
CA ALA A 68 5.39 -15.19 1.82
C ALA A 68 5.05 -13.71 2.04
N GLN A 69 3.76 -13.35 1.97
CA GLN A 69 3.29 -12.02 2.31
C GLN A 69 3.59 -11.66 3.77
N ILE A 70 3.24 -12.53 4.72
CA ILE A 70 3.49 -12.33 6.16
C ILE A 70 4.99 -12.15 6.40
N ARG A 71 5.84 -13.00 5.82
CA ARG A 71 7.30 -12.87 5.95
C ARG A 71 7.82 -11.56 5.37
N ALA A 72 7.33 -11.15 4.20
CA ALA A 72 7.72 -9.87 3.59
C ALA A 72 7.30 -8.70 4.49
N THR A 73 6.07 -8.69 4.98
CA THR A 73 5.59 -7.66 5.92
C THR A 73 6.43 -7.62 7.21
N VAL A 74 6.76 -8.78 7.79
CA VAL A 74 7.60 -8.86 9.00
C VAL A 74 9.04 -8.38 8.72
N ASN A 75 9.61 -8.71 7.57
CA ASN A 75 10.94 -8.25 7.18
C ASN A 75 10.97 -6.73 6.92
N ASP A 76 9.96 -6.17 6.26
CA ASP A 76 9.85 -4.73 6.05
C ASP A 76 9.77 -3.96 7.37
N LEU A 77 9.09 -4.53 8.36
CA LEU A 77 9.07 -4.00 9.74
C LEU A 77 10.43 -4.11 10.44
N ALA A 78 11.30 -5.05 10.04
CA ALA A 78 12.63 -5.24 10.61
C ALA A 78 13.72 -4.39 9.90
N ASP A 79 13.49 -3.95 8.66
CA ASP A 79 14.52 -3.34 7.80
C ASP A 79 14.69 -1.81 7.97
N GLY A 80 14.39 -1.30 9.18
CA GLY A 80 14.61 0.10 9.57
C GLY A 80 13.40 1.03 9.41
N HIS A 81 12.26 0.52 8.95
CA HIS A 81 11.00 1.24 9.14
C HIS A 81 10.63 1.16 10.64
N PRO A 82 10.32 2.26 11.33
CA PRO A 82 10.04 2.26 12.78
C PRO A 82 8.72 1.53 13.16
N GLY A 83 8.13 0.79 12.21
CA GLY A 83 6.79 0.24 12.29
C GLY A 83 5.72 1.32 12.48
N TYR A 84 4.50 0.86 12.72
CA TYR A 84 3.42 1.68 13.25
C TYR A 84 3.06 1.16 14.63
N PRO A 85 3.05 2.01 15.69
CA PRO A 85 2.50 1.61 16.97
C PRO A 85 1.04 1.17 16.79
N SER A 86 0.66 0.03 17.36
CA SER A 86 -0.70 -0.52 17.20
C SER A 86 -1.81 0.47 17.59
N GLU A 87 -1.50 1.39 18.51
CA GLU A 87 -2.37 2.46 19.01
C GLU A 87 -2.83 3.45 17.93
N ILE A 88 -2.10 3.60 16.82
CA ILE A 88 -2.47 4.53 15.76
C ILE A 88 -3.49 3.93 14.79
N LEU A 89 -3.55 2.60 14.69
CA LEU A 89 -4.37 1.87 13.71
C LEU A 89 -5.86 2.25 13.75
N PRO A 90 -6.51 2.42 14.93
CA PRO A 90 -7.90 2.85 14.99
C PRO A 90 -8.16 4.19 14.30
N ARG A 91 -7.21 5.13 14.36
CA ARG A 91 -7.33 6.44 13.71
C ARG A 91 -7.19 6.32 12.19
N LEU A 92 -6.20 5.57 11.72
CA LEU A 92 -6.00 5.33 10.27
C LEU A 92 -7.22 4.64 9.66
N MET A 93 -7.75 3.60 10.34
CA MET A 93 -8.93 2.86 9.89
C MET A 93 -10.19 3.72 9.88
N ARG A 94 -10.39 4.55 10.91
CA ARG A 94 -11.52 5.49 10.95
C ARG A 94 -11.47 6.46 9.77
N GLU A 95 -10.30 7.04 9.50
CA GLU A 95 -10.14 7.96 8.36
C GLU A 95 -10.43 7.27 7.01
N LYS A 96 -10.00 6.02 6.84
CA LYS A 96 -10.28 5.25 5.62
C LYS A 96 -11.77 4.98 5.40
N VAL A 97 -12.56 4.88 6.48
CA VAL A 97 -14.00 4.55 6.43
C VAL A 97 -14.87 5.80 6.39
N SER A 98 -14.58 6.79 7.24
CA SER A 98 -15.42 7.98 7.46
C SER A 98 -14.81 9.28 6.97
N GLY A 99 -13.59 9.26 6.43
CA GLY A 99 -12.91 10.44 5.92
C GLY A 99 -13.58 11.00 4.66
N GLU A 100 -13.27 12.26 4.35
CA GLU A 100 -13.74 12.89 3.13
C GLU A 100 -13.20 12.11 1.91
N ARG A 101 -14.02 11.94 0.88
CA ARG A 101 -13.63 11.18 -0.31
C ARG A 101 -12.59 11.96 -1.11
N TYR A 102 -11.32 11.69 -0.84
CA TYR A 102 -10.22 12.27 -1.56
C TYR A 102 -10.17 11.78 -3.02
N PRO A 103 -10.14 12.66 -4.04
CA PRO A 103 -10.21 12.26 -5.44
C PRO A 103 -8.94 11.56 -5.94
N ARG A 104 -7.76 11.87 -5.40
CA ARG A 104 -6.47 11.35 -5.89
C ARG A 104 -5.92 10.26 -4.99
N ARG A 105 -6.74 9.25 -4.65
CA ARG A 105 -6.42 8.18 -3.68
C ARG A 105 -5.05 7.51 -3.87
N ARG A 106 -4.54 7.42 -5.10
CA ARG A 106 -3.20 6.89 -5.39
C ARG A 106 -2.07 7.67 -4.70
N LEU A 107 -2.23 8.97 -4.47
CA LEU A 107 -1.25 9.79 -3.76
C LEU A 107 -1.09 9.37 -2.30
N LEU A 108 -2.13 8.79 -1.69
CA LEU A 108 -2.08 8.27 -0.32
C LEU A 108 -1.43 6.89 -0.20
N ARG A 109 -0.98 6.28 -1.31
CA ARG A 109 -0.29 4.98 -1.28
C ARG A 109 1.21 5.10 -1.11
N PHE A 110 1.77 6.29 -1.30
CA PHE A 110 3.20 6.48 -1.39
C PHE A 110 3.70 7.38 -0.29
N ASP A 111 4.54 6.82 0.57
CA ASP A 111 5.26 7.61 1.55
C ASP A 111 6.26 8.55 0.86
N ARG A 112 6.45 9.71 1.48
CA ARG A 112 7.40 10.73 1.02
C ARG A 112 8.46 10.93 2.08
N ILE A 113 9.63 11.44 1.67
CA ILE A 113 10.69 11.79 2.61
C ILE A 113 10.89 13.30 2.68
N ARG A 114 10.91 13.84 3.90
CA ARG A 114 11.23 15.25 4.16
C ARG A 114 12.74 15.45 4.18
N THR A 115 13.18 16.69 4.05
CA THR A 115 14.60 17.08 3.98
C THR A 115 15.44 16.67 5.19
N ASP A 116 14.82 16.54 6.37
CA ASP A 116 15.46 16.02 7.58
C ASP A 116 15.56 14.48 7.62
N GLY A 117 14.98 13.81 6.63
CA GLY A 117 14.89 12.35 6.54
C GLY A 117 13.67 11.76 7.22
N GLU A 118 12.75 12.58 7.74
CA GLU A 118 11.48 12.08 8.30
C GLU A 118 10.63 11.44 7.21
N LEU A 119 9.99 10.32 7.56
CA LEU A 119 9.09 9.60 6.68
C LEU A 119 7.68 10.18 6.85
N LEU A 120 7.02 10.52 5.75
CA LEU A 120 5.68 11.10 5.74
C LEU A 120 4.73 10.05 5.20
N HIS A 121 3.97 9.41 6.09
CA HIS A 121 2.98 8.41 5.73
C HIS A 121 1.58 9.05 5.56
N PRO A 122 1.08 9.19 4.33
CA PRO A 122 -0.25 9.74 4.09
C PRO A 122 -1.34 8.73 4.41
N TYR A 123 -2.28 9.12 5.28
CA TYR A 123 -3.38 8.23 5.67
C TYR A 123 -4.78 8.76 5.33
N GLY A 124 -4.86 10.01 4.88
CA GLY A 124 -6.13 10.64 4.52
C GLY A 124 -5.92 12.02 3.94
N ALA A 125 -7.02 12.66 3.55
CA ALA A 125 -7.01 14.05 3.19
C ALA A 125 -8.32 14.70 3.63
N ARG A 126 -8.24 15.99 3.93
CA ARG A 126 -9.41 16.84 4.18
C ARG A 126 -9.32 18.08 3.30
N ARG A 127 -10.45 18.65 2.96
CA ARG A 127 -10.50 20.00 2.39
C ARG A 127 -11.09 20.96 3.42
N GLN A 128 -10.62 22.20 3.42
CA GLN A 128 -11.24 23.25 4.24
C GLN A 128 -12.56 23.69 3.60
N ALA A 129 -13.46 24.33 4.36
CA ALA A 129 -14.74 24.78 3.83
C ALA A 129 -14.53 25.79 2.68
N GLY A 130 -15.07 25.47 1.50
CA GLY A 130 -14.93 26.26 0.27
C GLY A 130 -14.57 25.37 -0.91
N GLU A 131 -15.31 25.48 -2.02
CA GLU A 131 -15.25 24.57 -3.16
C GLU A 131 -13.84 24.50 -3.79
N ASP A 132 -13.12 25.63 -3.79
CA ASP A 132 -11.76 25.82 -4.32
C ASP A 132 -10.64 25.70 -3.27
N SER A 133 -10.95 25.31 -2.03
CA SER A 133 -9.91 25.16 -1.01
C SER A 133 -8.93 24.04 -1.37
N PRO A 134 -7.62 24.22 -1.13
CA PRO A 134 -6.64 23.18 -1.40
C PRO A 134 -6.88 21.96 -0.50
N TRP A 135 -6.53 20.78 -1.02
CA TRP A 135 -6.52 19.56 -0.21
C TRP A 135 -5.36 19.59 0.78
N ILE A 136 -5.67 19.21 2.01
CA ILE A 136 -4.70 19.02 3.08
C ILE A 136 -4.55 17.52 3.30
N ILE A 137 -3.34 17.01 3.05
CA ILE A 137 -2.96 15.63 3.30
C ILE A 137 -2.68 15.46 4.79
N ARG A 138 -3.29 14.43 5.38
CA ARG A 138 -3.08 14.03 6.76
C ARG A 138 -1.97 12.99 6.80
N LEU A 139 -0.97 13.24 7.64
CA LEU A 139 0.28 12.50 7.70
C LEU A 139 0.49 11.92 9.10
N TYR A 140 1.01 10.69 9.15
CA TYR A 140 1.68 10.15 10.32
C TYR A 140 3.19 10.17 10.04
N LEU A 141 3.99 10.56 11.03
CA LEU A 141 5.44 10.65 10.93
C LEU A 141 6.07 9.49 11.72
N PRO A 142 6.46 8.38 11.08
CA PRO A 142 6.81 7.16 11.80
C PRO A 142 8.06 7.26 12.68
N PHE A 143 9.05 8.11 12.36
CA PHE A 143 10.25 8.22 13.20
C PHE A 143 10.01 9.10 14.42
N THR A 144 9.32 10.24 14.28
CA THR A 144 8.96 11.10 15.44
C THR A 144 7.70 10.65 16.16
N GLN A 145 6.92 9.74 15.57
CA GLN A 145 5.61 9.29 16.03
C GLN A 145 4.56 10.41 16.16
N GLU A 146 4.68 11.45 15.33
CA GLU A 146 3.82 12.62 15.36
C GLU A 146 2.74 12.61 14.27
N TRP A 147 1.69 13.39 14.48
CA TRP A 147 0.68 13.67 13.47
C TRP A 147 0.97 15.01 12.82
N ALA A 148 0.92 15.06 11.50
CA ALA A 148 1.13 16.28 10.74
C ALA A 148 0.06 16.45 9.67
N GLU A 149 -0.05 17.68 9.16
CA GLU A 149 -0.87 18.01 8.02
C GLU A 149 -0.04 18.87 7.05
N MET A 150 -0.24 18.67 5.76
CA MET A 150 0.50 19.37 4.71
C MET A 150 -0.39 19.60 3.51
N GLU A 151 -0.23 20.73 2.82
CA GLU A 151 -0.95 20.96 1.57
C GLU A 151 -0.57 19.91 0.51
N GLU A 152 -1.53 19.43 -0.28
CA GLU A 152 -1.27 18.45 -1.35
C GLU A 152 -0.16 18.91 -2.30
N GLY A 153 -0.14 20.19 -2.66
CA GLY A 153 0.87 20.76 -3.55
C GLY A 153 2.28 20.61 -2.99
N GLN A 154 2.46 20.83 -1.69
CA GLN A 154 3.73 20.67 -0.99
C GLN A 154 4.10 19.19 -0.82
N PHE A 155 3.14 18.33 -0.50
CA PHE A 155 3.39 16.90 -0.35
C PHE A 155 3.83 16.24 -1.66
N ARG A 156 3.21 16.63 -2.78
CA ARG A 156 3.47 16.04 -4.10
C ARG A 156 4.89 16.28 -4.62
N ILE A 157 5.50 17.41 -4.25
CA ILE A 157 6.85 17.77 -4.71
C ILE A 157 7.96 17.11 -3.88
N LEU A 158 7.63 16.49 -2.75
CA LEU A 158 8.61 15.76 -1.95
C LEU A 158 9.08 14.50 -2.70
N PRO A 159 10.34 14.07 -2.50
CA PRO A 159 10.80 12.79 -3.03
C PRO A 159 9.99 11.61 -2.49
N LEU A 160 9.78 10.58 -3.31
CA LEU A 160 9.26 9.30 -2.86
C LEU A 160 10.22 8.68 -1.84
N SER A 161 9.66 8.02 -0.83
CA SER A 161 10.44 7.20 0.08
C SER A 161 11.16 6.08 -0.70
N THR A 162 12.41 5.82 -0.32
CA THR A 162 13.16 4.66 -0.82
C THR A 162 13.67 3.88 0.38
N PRO A 163 13.82 2.54 0.28
CA PRO A 163 14.36 1.74 1.38
C PRO A 163 15.73 2.24 1.87
N MET A 164 16.56 2.74 0.95
CA MET A 164 17.86 3.33 1.29
C MET A 164 17.72 4.58 2.17
N ALA A 165 16.76 5.46 1.85
CA ALA A 165 16.55 6.70 2.60
C ALA A 165 15.96 6.43 3.99
N VAL A 166 15.05 5.46 4.10
CA VAL A 166 14.49 4.98 5.39
C VAL A 166 15.61 4.43 6.28
N ARG A 167 16.44 3.51 5.75
CA ARG A 167 17.59 2.96 6.49
C ARG A 167 18.59 4.04 6.92
N ALA A 168 18.86 5.03 6.06
CA ALA A 168 19.74 6.14 6.38
C ALA A 168 19.22 6.96 7.57
N ARG A 169 17.92 7.27 7.62
CA ARG A 169 17.31 7.95 8.78
C ARG A 169 17.37 7.07 10.05
N ALA A 170 16.97 5.81 9.94
CA ALA A 170 16.93 4.87 11.06
C ALA A 170 18.30 4.69 11.74
N SER A 171 19.38 4.70 10.95
CA SER A 171 20.74 4.59 11.47
C SER A 171 21.18 5.77 12.35
N ARG A 172 20.56 6.95 12.21
CA ARG A 172 20.88 8.15 13.00
C ARG A 172 20.34 8.08 14.43
N ASP A 173 19.26 7.32 14.63
CA ASP A 173 18.60 7.19 15.93
C ASP A 173 19.09 5.96 16.71
N ARG A 174 19.95 5.11 16.12
CA ARG A 174 20.63 4.05 16.87
C ARG A 174 21.70 4.67 17.78
N PRO A 175 21.76 4.29 19.08
CA PRO A 175 22.88 4.69 19.92
C PRO A 175 24.18 4.24 19.26
N ARG A 176 25.17 5.13 19.22
CA ARG A 176 26.54 4.75 18.85
C ARG A 176 27.09 3.92 19.99
N ASP A 177 27.36 2.64 19.73
CA ASP A 177 28.15 1.77 20.60
C ASP A 177 29.57 2.32 20.82
#